data_AF-A0A127SKQ9-F1
#
_entry.id   AF-A0A127SKQ9-F1
#
_cell.length_a   1.000
_cell.length_b   1.000
_cell.length_c   1.000
_cell.angle_alpha   90.00
_cell.angle_beta   90.00
_cell.angle_gamma   90.00
#
_symmetry.space_group_name_H-M   'P 1'
#
loop_
_entity.id
_entity.type
_entity.pdbx_description
1 polymer ?
#
loop_
_entity_poly.entity_id
_entity_poly.type
_entity_poly.pdbx_seq_one_letter_code
_entity_poly.pdbx_strand_id
1 'polypeptide(L)'
;MQNGFDTTEITFGANLMMNSLIIDIGKSNKMFKVERPGGSIKEFYRSSKHLSDYIRHVITEKKQSVWIAQRNGRTKDGNDATDQGIIKMFCMSCLDDKIKAIDQLHIVPVSISYEWESCDILKTLELYEAQFSKYTKKPGEDLNSILTGIVQSKGRVHI
;
A
#
# COMPACT_ATOMS: atom_id res chain seq x y z
N MET A 1 -8.60 20.16 -10.60
CA MET A 1 -8.35 18.82 -11.15
C MET A 1 -8.07 18.98 -12.64
N GLN A 2 -6.91 18.54 -13.14
CA GLN A 2 -6.44 18.86 -14.51
C GLN A 2 -7.20 18.12 -15.63
N ASN A 3 -7.97 17.06 -15.31
CA ASN A 3 -8.68 16.23 -16.29
C ASN A 3 -10.16 15.97 -15.91
N GLY A 4 -10.75 16.76 -15.00
CA GLY A 4 -12.14 16.58 -14.56
C GLY A 4 -12.42 15.35 -13.68
N PHE A 5 -11.40 14.56 -13.33
CA PHE A 5 -11.55 13.42 -12.42
C PHE A 5 -11.43 13.83 -10.95
N ASP A 6 -12.25 13.20 -10.11
CA ASP A 6 -12.17 13.30 -8.65
C ASP A 6 -10.84 12.77 -8.09
N THR A 7 -10.50 13.20 -6.88
CA THR A 7 -9.34 12.65 -6.16
C THR A 7 -9.62 11.22 -5.68
N THR A 8 -8.60 10.37 -5.77
CA THR A 8 -8.63 8.97 -5.32
C THR A 8 -8.47 8.86 -3.80
N GLU A 9 -9.01 7.79 -3.23
CA GLU A 9 -8.63 7.35 -1.88
C GLU A 9 -7.36 6.48 -1.93
N ILE A 10 -6.52 6.54 -0.92
CA ILE A 10 -5.19 5.92 -0.95
C ILE A 10 -4.95 5.06 0.29
N THR A 11 -4.52 3.83 0.10
CA THR A 11 -4.13 2.98 1.23
C THR A 11 -2.84 3.45 1.90
N PHE A 12 -2.78 3.34 3.23
CA PHE A 12 -1.60 3.69 4.01
C PHE A 12 -1.32 2.64 5.10
N GLY A 13 -0.06 2.23 5.25
CA GLY A 13 0.32 1.23 6.24
C GLY A 13 0.22 1.74 7.68
N ALA A 14 -0.34 0.94 8.59
CA ALA A 14 -0.52 1.30 10.00
C ALA A 14 0.80 1.71 10.71
N ASN A 15 1.94 1.15 10.31
CA ASN A 15 3.26 1.47 10.87
C ASN A 15 3.69 2.92 10.66
N LEU A 16 3.08 3.62 9.70
CA LEU A 16 3.44 4.99 9.34
C LEU A 16 2.60 6.03 10.10
N MET A 17 1.55 5.61 10.80
CA MET A 17 0.68 6.49 11.59
C MET A 17 1.24 6.69 13.01
N MET A 18 2.44 7.25 13.09
CA MET A 18 3.21 7.39 14.34
C MET A 18 2.84 8.64 15.16
N ASN A 19 2.35 9.70 14.52
CA ASN A 19 1.94 10.94 15.20
C ASN A 19 0.62 11.48 14.63
N SER A 20 -0.04 12.36 15.39
CA SER A 20 -1.31 12.98 15.00
C SER A 20 -1.21 13.78 13.71
N LEU A 21 -0.11 14.52 13.51
CA LEU A 21 0.09 15.34 12.31
C LEU A 21 0.11 14.51 11.02
N ILE A 22 0.82 13.38 11.00
CA ILE A 22 0.88 12.48 9.84
C ILE A 22 -0.50 11.85 9.58
N ILE A 23 -1.23 11.51 10.66
CA ILE A 23 -2.60 10.99 10.55
C ILE A 23 -3.52 12.04 9.93
N ASP A 24 -3.43 13.30 10.36
CA ASP A 24 -4.28 14.37 9.87
C ASP A 24 -3.96 14.71 8.41
N ILE A 25 -2.67 14.76 8.04
CA ILE A 25 -2.24 14.89 6.63
C ILE A 25 -2.79 13.73 5.80
N GLY A 26 -2.71 12.50 6.30
CA GLY A 26 -3.27 11.32 5.63
C GLY A 26 -4.78 11.46 5.40
N LYS A 27 -5.54 11.81 6.44
CA LYS A 27 -6.99 12.02 6.34
C LYS A 27 -7.35 13.12 5.34
N SER A 28 -6.63 14.25 5.35
CA SER A 28 -6.83 15.34 4.39
C SER A 28 -6.60 14.91 2.93
N ASN A 29 -5.75 13.90 2.70
CA ASN A 29 -5.48 13.31 1.38
C ASN A 29 -6.33 12.06 1.09
N LYS A 30 -7.44 11.86 1.80
CA LYS A 30 -8.33 10.68 1.69
C LYS A 30 -7.58 9.34 1.85
N MET A 31 -6.57 9.32 2.72
CA MET A 31 -5.86 8.09 3.02
C MET A 31 -6.61 7.27 4.08
N PHE A 32 -6.60 5.95 3.92
CA PHE A 32 -7.18 5.02 4.90
C PHE A 32 -6.20 3.91 5.27
N LYS A 33 -6.29 3.47 6.53
CA LYS A 33 -5.34 2.54 7.14
C LYS A 33 -5.51 1.12 6.60
N VAL A 34 -4.39 0.47 6.32
CA VAL A 34 -4.27 -0.98 6.14
C VAL A 34 -3.50 -1.57 7.33
N GLU A 35 -4.14 -2.50 8.02
CA GLU A 35 -3.52 -3.21 9.14
C GLU A 35 -2.47 -4.21 8.66
N ARG A 36 -1.40 -4.39 9.47
CA ARG A 36 -0.36 -5.37 9.18
C ARG A 36 -0.66 -6.72 9.85
N PRO A 37 -0.19 -7.84 9.28
CA PRO A 37 -0.14 -9.11 9.99
C PRO A 37 0.73 -8.96 11.23
N GLY A 38 0.20 -9.27 12.42
CA GLY A 38 0.91 -9.09 13.68
C GLY A 38 0.06 -9.32 14.93
N GLY A 39 -1.26 -9.14 14.81
CA GLY A 39 -2.24 -9.58 15.81
C GLY A 39 -2.63 -11.05 15.65
N SER A 40 -3.70 -11.46 16.33
CA SER A 40 -4.29 -12.78 16.13
C SER A 40 -4.80 -12.97 14.70
N ILE A 41 -4.80 -14.21 14.21
CA ILE A 41 -5.35 -14.56 12.88
C ILE A 41 -6.78 -14.03 12.72
N LYS A 42 -7.58 -14.08 13.80
CA LYS A 42 -8.95 -13.61 13.83
C LYS A 42 -9.06 -12.09 13.66
N GLU A 43 -8.18 -11.33 14.30
CA GLU A 43 -8.12 -9.86 14.14
C GLU A 43 -7.69 -9.50 12.72
N PHE A 44 -6.64 -10.13 12.21
CA PHE A 44 -6.17 -9.88 10.85
C PHE A 44 -7.25 -10.19 9.81
N TYR A 45 -7.99 -11.29 9.98
CA TYR A 45 -9.13 -11.63 9.12
C TYR A 45 -10.24 -10.57 9.18
N ARG A 46 -10.62 -10.12 10.39
CA ARG A 46 -11.65 -9.07 10.56
C ARG A 46 -11.22 -7.75 9.91
N SER A 47 -9.97 -7.34 10.11
CA SER A 47 -9.42 -6.13 9.48
C SER A 47 -9.37 -6.26 7.96
N SER A 48 -9.00 -7.42 7.43
CA SER A 48 -8.99 -7.68 5.98
C SER A 48 -10.41 -7.65 5.39
N LYS A 49 -11.39 -8.24 6.09
CA LYS A 49 -12.80 -8.18 5.71
C LYS A 49 -13.31 -6.74 5.69
N HIS A 50 -13.03 -5.98 6.74
CA HIS A 50 -13.44 -4.59 6.84
C HIS A 50 -12.82 -3.73 5.72
N LEU A 51 -11.54 -3.93 5.43
CA LEU A 51 -10.85 -3.29 4.31
C LEU A 51 -11.51 -3.61 2.97
N SER A 52 -11.85 -4.88 2.73
CA SER A 52 -12.56 -5.33 1.52
C SER A 52 -13.93 -4.66 1.37
N ASP A 53 -14.69 -4.61 2.46
CA ASP A 53 -16.03 -4.00 2.49
C ASP A 53 -15.93 -2.50 2.20
N TYR A 54 -14.94 -1.82 2.78
CA TYR A 54 -14.71 -0.41 2.55
C TYR A 54 -14.29 -0.11 1.11
N ILE A 55 -13.34 -0.86 0.54
CA ILE A 55 -12.92 -0.68 -0.85
C ILE A 55 -14.10 -0.85 -1.80
N ARG A 56 -14.95 -1.87 -1.58
CA ARG A 56 -16.16 -2.06 -2.38
C ARG A 56 -17.10 -0.87 -2.25
N HIS A 57 -17.40 -0.42 -1.04
CA HIS A 57 -18.25 0.76 -0.81
C HIS A 57 -17.72 2.01 -1.54
N VAL A 58 -16.41 2.27 -1.48
CA VAL A 58 -15.79 3.41 -2.18
C VAL A 58 -16.02 3.34 -3.69
N ILE A 59 -15.86 2.16 -4.29
CA ILE A 59 -16.01 1.95 -5.73
C ILE A 59 -17.48 1.92 -6.16
N THR A 60 -18.33 1.15 -5.48
CA THR A 60 -19.69 0.86 -5.94
C THR A 60 -20.71 1.90 -5.50
N GLU A 61 -20.54 2.51 -4.33
CA GLU A 61 -21.48 3.46 -3.75
C GLU A 61 -20.97 4.90 -3.84
N LYS A 62 -19.75 5.18 -3.37
CA LYS A 62 -19.17 6.54 -3.45
C LYS A 62 -18.72 6.95 -4.85
N LYS A 63 -18.59 5.98 -5.77
CA LYS A 63 -18.10 6.18 -7.14
C LYS A 63 -16.72 6.85 -7.19
N GLN A 64 -15.84 6.47 -6.27
CA GLN A 64 -14.46 6.98 -6.18
C GLN A 64 -13.45 5.87 -6.43
N SER A 65 -12.27 6.23 -6.94
CA SER A 65 -11.16 5.30 -7.14
C SER A 65 -10.39 5.04 -5.85
N VAL A 66 -9.73 3.88 -5.80
CA VAL A 66 -8.82 3.49 -4.71
C VAL A 66 -7.45 3.17 -5.28
N TRP A 67 -6.40 3.71 -4.67
CA TRP A 67 -5.01 3.35 -4.93
C TRP A 67 -4.49 2.39 -3.86
N ILE A 68 -4.13 1.18 -4.28
CA ILE A 68 -3.65 0.12 -3.39
C ILE A 68 -2.40 -0.56 -3.97
N ALA A 69 -1.42 -0.83 -3.09
CA ALA A 69 -0.23 -1.58 -3.46
C ALA A 69 -0.54 -3.07 -3.60
N GLN A 70 0.08 -3.72 -4.58
CA GLN A 70 -0.08 -5.14 -4.91
C GLN A 70 0.39 -6.11 -3.81
N ARG A 71 1.15 -5.61 -2.81
CA ARG A 71 1.58 -6.32 -1.60
C ARG A 71 1.95 -5.33 -0.50
N ASN A 72 2.14 -5.83 0.72
CA ASN A 72 2.61 -5.01 1.83
C ASN A 72 4.09 -4.67 1.70
N GLY A 73 4.40 -3.37 1.70
CA GLY A 73 5.78 -2.86 1.70
C GLY A 73 6.37 -2.72 0.29
N ARG A 74 7.44 -1.93 0.21
CA ARG A 74 8.20 -1.71 -1.02
C ARG A 74 9.14 -2.87 -1.27
N THR A 75 9.35 -3.20 -2.55
CA THR A 75 10.37 -4.17 -2.95
C THR A 75 11.75 -3.79 -2.44
N LYS A 76 12.53 -4.80 -2.05
CA LYS A 76 13.93 -4.66 -1.66
C LYS A 76 14.86 -5.08 -2.78
N ASP A 77 14.45 -6.09 -3.55
CA ASP A 77 15.22 -6.78 -4.59
C ASP A 77 14.70 -6.51 -6.02
N GLY A 78 13.65 -5.70 -6.17
CA GLY A 78 13.02 -5.42 -7.46
C GLY A 78 11.97 -6.46 -7.89
N ASN A 79 11.73 -7.51 -7.10
CA ASN A 79 10.71 -8.52 -7.42
C ASN A 79 9.33 -8.08 -6.91
N ASP A 80 8.50 -7.52 -7.78
CA ASP A 80 7.17 -6.98 -7.46
C ASP A 80 5.99 -7.90 -7.78
N ALA A 81 6.15 -9.20 -7.56
CA ALA A 81 5.05 -10.16 -7.65
C ALA A 81 3.88 -9.79 -6.70
N THR A 82 2.65 -9.84 -7.23
CA THR A 82 1.42 -9.60 -6.47
C THR A 82 1.21 -10.66 -5.38
N ASP A 83 0.86 -10.22 -4.17
CA ASP A 83 0.54 -11.12 -3.06
C ASP A 83 -0.85 -11.75 -3.27
N GLN A 84 -0.95 -13.08 -3.26
CA GLN A 84 -2.24 -13.78 -3.38
C GLN A 84 -3.25 -13.38 -2.29
N GLY A 85 -2.76 -12.91 -1.13
CA GLY A 85 -3.57 -12.37 -0.05
C GLY A 85 -4.43 -11.18 -0.46
N ILE A 86 -3.96 -10.32 -1.38
CA ILE A 86 -4.75 -9.16 -1.83
C ILE A 86 -5.96 -9.60 -2.65
N ILE A 87 -5.81 -10.61 -3.50
CA ILE A 87 -6.90 -11.15 -4.31
C ILE A 87 -7.94 -11.81 -3.42
N LYS A 88 -7.49 -12.58 -2.41
CA LYS A 88 -8.40 -13.15 -1.39
C LYS A 88 -9.14 -12.05 -0.64
N MET A 89 -8.45 -10.98 -0.27
CA MET A 89 -9.03 -9.84 0.43
C MET A 89 -10.13 -9.17 -0.42
N PHE A 90 -9.90 -8.90 -1.71
CA PHE A 90 -10.92 -8.32 -2.59
C PHE A 90 -12.21 -9.15 -2.68
N CYS A 91 -12.11 -10.48 -2.63
CA CYS A 91 -13.28 -11.37 -2.63
C CYS A 91 -14.06 -11.36 -1.31
N MET A 92 -13.50 -10.89 -0.20
CA MET A 92 -14.15 -11.01 1.11
C MET A 92 -15.46 -10.24 1.19
N SER A 93 -15.61 -9.14 0.44
CA SER A 93 -16.81 -8.29 0.42
C SER A 93 -18.00 -8.85 -0.38
N CYS A 94 -17.80 -9.92 -1.15
CA CYS A 94 -18.87 -10.62 -1.86
C CYS A 94 -18.58 -12.14 -1.85
N LEU A 95 -19.14 -12.84 -0.87
CA LEU A 95 -18.82 -14.24 -0.59
C LEU A 95 -19.43 -15.23 -1.59
N ASP A 96 -20.59 -14.87 -2.15
CA ASP A 96 -21.39 -15.78 -2.98
C ASP A 96 -20.85 -15.92 -4.40
N ASP A 97 -20.14 -14.89 -4.91
CA ASP A 97 -19.58 -14.89 -6.27
C ASP A 97 -18.25 -14.14 -6.31
N LYS A 98 -17.15 -14.90 -6.33
CA LYS A 98 -15.79 -14.36 -6.37
C LYS A 98 -15.44 -13.69 -7.69
N ILE A 99 -16.01 -14.13 -8.81
CA ILE A 99 -15.73 -13.54 -10.12
C ILE A 99 -16.37 -12.16 -10.16
N LYS A 100 -17.65 -12.07 -9.79
CA LYS A 100 -18.35 -10.79 -9.64
C LYS A 100 -17.70 -9.89 -8.61
N ALA A 101 -17.18 -10.46 -7.52
CA ALA A 101 -16.47 -9.71 -6.48
C ALA A 101 -15.29 -8.93 -7.08
N ILE A 102 -14.50 -9.55 -7.95
CA ILE A 102 -13.34 -8.92 -8.59
C ILE A 102 -13.76 -8.01 -9.75
N ASP A 103 -14.67 -8.47 -10.61
CA ASP A 103 -15.14 -7.73 -11.79
C ASP A 103 -15.68 -6.33 -11.42
N GLN A 104 -16.48 -6.25 -10.36
CA GLN A 104 -17.05 -4.98 -9.87
C GLN A 104 -16.01 -3.97 -9.34
N LEU A 105 -14.77 -4.40 -9.09
CA LEU A 105 -13.73 -3.49 -8.60
C LEU A 105 -13.02 -2.74 -9.73
N HIS A 106 -13.25 -3.12 -11.00
CA HIS A 106 -12.64 -2.47 -12.17
C HIS A 106 -11.12 -2.27 -12.02
N ILE A 107 -10.42 -3.34 -11.62
CA ILE A 107 -9.00 -3.27 -11.28
C ILE A 107 -8.17 -2.91 -12.52
N VAL A 108 -7.42 -1.82 -12.43
CA VAL A 108 -6.45 -1.40 -13.44
C VAL A 108 -5.04 -1.61 -12.88
N PRO A 109 -4.27 -2.61 -13.34
CA PRO A 109 -2.88 -2.78 -12.93
C PRO A 109 -2.03 -1.64 -13.50
N VAL A 110 -1.20 -1.04 -12.65
CA VAL A 110 -0.26 0.03 -13.02
C VAL A 110 1.14 -0.38 -12.55
N SER A 111 2.14 -0.15 -13.40
CA SER A 111 3.55 -0.34 -13.06
C SER A 111 4.27 0.99 -13.13
N ILE A 112 5.07 1.32 -12.13
CA ILE A 112 5.87 2.55 -12.11
C ILE A 112 7.33 2.13 -12.05
N SER A 113 8.11 2.53 -13.05
CA SER A 113 9.54 2.26 -13.12
C SER A 113 10.34 3.55 -13.02
N TYR A 114 11.39 3.52 -12.20
CA TYR A 114 12.32 4.63 -12.03
C TYR A 114 13.67 4.25 -12.65
N GLU A 115 14.34 5.23 -13.27
CA GLU A 115 15.74 5.08 -13.70
C GLU A 115 16.67 4.92 -12.49
N TRP A 116 16.40 5.67 -11.43
CA TRP A 116 17.14 5.57 -10.16
C TRP A 116 16.22 5.15 -9.03
N GLU A 117 16.59 4.08 -8.32
CA GLU A 117 15.91 3.71 -7.08
C GLU A 117 16.33 4.68 -5.97
N SER A 118 15.47 5.65 -5.69
CA SER A 118 15.67 6.71 -4.68
C SER A 118 16.12 6.24 -3.30
N CYS A 119 15.78 5.01 -2.92
CA CYS A 119 16.12 4.43 -1.62
C CYS A 119 17.18 3.31 -1.71
N ASP A 120 17.96 3.27 -2.78
CA ASP A 120 18.96 2.22 -3.05
C ASP A 120 19.92 1.99 -1.88
N ILE A 121 20.55 3.05 -1.35
CA ILE A 121 21.48 2.95 -0.21
C ILE A 121 20.77 2.34 1.00
N LEU A 122 19.57 2.82 1.33
CA LEU A 122 18.80 2.33 2.48
C LEU A 122 18.42 0.86 2.32
N LYS A 123 17.98 0.47 1.12
CA LYS A 123 17.62 -0.93 0.80
C LYS A 123 18.85 -1.83 0.84
N THR A 124 19.97 -1.40 0.28
CA THR A 124 21.23 -2.17 0.26
C THR A 124 21.74 -2.42 1.67
N LEU A 125 21.70 -1.42 2.56
CA LEU A 125 22.09 -1.60 3.96
C LEU A 125 21.19 -2.61 4.68
N GLU A 126 19.87 -2.49 4.53
CA GLU A 126 18.91 -3.45 5.10
C GLU A 126 19.15 -4.88 4.59
N LEU A 127 19.33 -5.04 3.27
CA LEU A 127 19.60 -6.35 2.66
C LEU A 127 20.94 -6.93 3.09
N TYR A 128 21.97 -6.11 3.24
CA TYR A 128 23.30 -6.55 3.68
C TYR A 128 23.28 -6.98 5.14
N GLU A 129 22.72 -6.17 6.06
CA GLU A 129 22.60 -6.52 7.48
C GLU A 129 21.76 -7.79 7.68
N ALA A 130 20.71 -7.98 6.86
CA ALA A 130 19.84 -9.15 6.90
C ALA A 130 20.56 -10.47 6.56
N GLN A 131 21.73 -10.43 5.90
CA GLN A 131 22.53 -11.64 5.62
C GLN A 131 23.21 -12.20 6.88
N PHE A 132 23.47 -11.35 7.88
CA PHE A 132 24.20 -11.73 9.08
C PHE A 132 23.28 -11.93 10.29
N SER A 133 22.14 -11.24 10.34
CA SER A 133 21.20 -11.32 11.45
C SER A 133 19.79 -10.92 11.03
N LYS A 134 18.80 -11.21 11.87
CA LYS A 134 17.43 -10.74 11.64
C LYS A 134 17.40 -9.22 11.71
N TYR A 135 17.20 -8.57 10.55
CA TYR A 135 17.07 -7.13 10.48
C TYR A 135 15.85 -6.63 11.27
N THR A 136 16.09 -5.66 12.14
CA THR A 136 15.04 -4.98 12.91
C THR A 136 15.18 -3.49 12.68
N LYS A 137 14.14 -2.90 12.09
CA LYS A 137 14.12 -1.48 11.75
C LYS A 137 14.35 -0.60 12.98
N LYS A 138 15.17 0.43 12.81
CA LYS A 138 15.41 1.43 13.85
C LYS A 138 14.20 2.38 13.93
N PRO A 139 13.93 2.98 15.11
CA PRO A 139 12.94 4.05 15.22
C PRO A 139 13.20 5.17 14.20
N GLY A 140 12.16 5.58 13.47
CA GLY A 140 12.25 6.66 12.46
C GLY A 140 12.79 6.24 11.09
N GLU A 141 13.26 5.01 10.91
CA GLU A 141 13.81 4.53 9.63
C GLU A 141 12.78 4.50 8.50
N ASP A 142 11.53 4.14 8.81
CA ASP A 142 10.42 4.18 7.85
C ASP A 142 10.15 5.61 7.37
N LEU A 143 10.21 6.60 8.27
CA LEU A 143 10.03 8.01 7.94
C LEU A 143 11.19 8.52 7.07
N ASN A 144 12.44 8.19 7.43
CA ASN A 144 13.61 8.52 6.63
C ASN A 144 13.46 7.95 5.21
N SER A 145 13.05 6.70 5.10
CA SER A 145 12.86 6.03 3.81
C SER A 145 11.70 6.61 2.98
N ILE A 146 10.70 7.27 3.61
CA ILE A 146 9.64 7.99 2.90
C ILE A 146 10.17 9.33 2.38
N LEU A 147 10.83 10.11 3.25
CA LEU A 147 11.38 11.41 2.90
C LEU A 147 12.42 11.28 1.79
N THR A 148 13.34 10.32 1.90
CA THR A 148 14.32 10.00 0.86
C THR A 148 13.61 9.64 -0.45
N GLY A 149 12.58 8.79 -0.40
CA GLY A 149 11.81 8.40 -1.58
C GLY A 149 11.06 9.57 -2.25
N ILE A 150 10.67 10.58 -1.49
CA ILE A 150 10.01 11.79 -2.03
C ILE A 150 11.05 12.74 -2.63
N VAL A 151 12.13 13.02 -1.90
CA VAL A 151 13.07 14.12 -2.19
C VAL A 151 14.14 13.74 -3.21
N GLN A 152 14.59 12.49 -3.24
CA GLN A 152 15.65 12.06 -4.15
C GLN A 152 15.17 12.00 -5.60
N SER A 153 16.10 12.32 -6.51
CA SER A 153 15.87 12.23 -7.96
C SER A 153 15.61 10.79 -8.38
N LYS A 154 14.62 10.59 -9.24
CA LYS A 154 14.24 9.28 -9.79
C LYS A 154 14.73 9.09 -11.23
N GLY A 155 15.37 10.13 -11.79
CA GLY A 155 15.74 10.17 -13.19
C GLY A 155 14.50 10.11 -14.09
N ARG A 156 14.59 9.34 -15.17
CA ARG A 156 13.44 9.05 -16.03
C ARG A 156 12.44 8.15 -15.31
N VAL A 157 11.16 8.52 -15.39
CA VAL A 157 10.05 7.76 -14.80
C VAL A 157 9.13 7.29 -15.91
N HIS A 158 8.75 6.01 -15.87
CA HIS A 158 7.76 5.41 -16.77
C HIS A 158 6.56 4.91 -15.97
N ILE A 159 5.35 5.15 -16.49
CA ILE A 159 4.06 4.72 -15.93
C ILE A 159 3.26 4.04 -17.04
#